data_AF-A0A1E7IWS0-F1
#
_entry.id   AF-A0A1E7IWS0-F1
#
_cell.length_a   1.000
_cell.length_b   1.000
_cell.length_c   1.000
_cell.angle_alpha   90.00
_cell.angle_beta   90.00
_cell.angle_gamma   90.00
#
_symmetry.space_group_name_H-M   'P 1'
#
loop_
_entity.id
_entity.type
_entity.pdbx_description
1 polymer ?
#
loop_
_entity_poly.entity_id
_entity_poly.type
_entity_poly.pdbx_seq_one_letter_code
_entity_poly.pdbx_strand_id
1 'polypeptide(L)'
;MDRGPTDLVLALALVHHLVFSCCVPLPLIAEWFARLGNHLVVEFIPPTDAMVQRLIRNRGDEHLPYNLDAFRSSFGAFFDFVDQVVLNNGRILFLCKHREAGSASRVRETGAW
;
A
#
# COMPACT_ATOMS: atom_id res chain seq x y z
N MET A 1 18.69 0.39 12.63
CA MET A 1 18.59 -0.01 11.21
C MET A 1 19.70 0.74 10.50
N ASP A 2 20.80 0.07 10.15
CA ASP A 2 22.00 0.72 9.55
C ASP A 2 21.88 0.97 8.03
N ARG A 3 20.67 0.87 7.47
CA ARG A 3 20.40 1.00 6.02
C ARG A 3 19.11 1.77 5.72
N GLY A 4 18.96 2.99 6.27
CA GLY A 4 17.85 3.86 5.92
C GLY A 4 17.65 5.04 6.87
N PRO A 5 16.84 6.05 6.47
CA PRO A 5 15.89 5.99 5.34
C PRO A 5 16.52 6.29 3.97
N THR A 6 16.08 5.58 2.92
CA THR A 6 16.42 5.90 1.52
C THR A 6 15.49 6.97 0.94
N ASP A 7 15.89 7.64 -0.14
CA ASP A 7 15.03 8.63 -0.80
C ASP A 7 13.79 8.00 -1.45
N LEU A 8 13.95 6.79 -1.99
CA LEU A 8 12.92 6.06 -2.73
C LEU A 8 13.00 4.54 -2.48
N VAL A 9 11.83 3.91 -2.36
CA VAL A 9 11.61 2.46 -2.33
C VAL A 9 10.74 2.05 -3.52
N LEU A 10 11.08 0.93 -4.16
CA LEU A 10 10.28 0.32 -5.23
C LEU A 10 9.72 -1.03 -4.76
N ALA A 11 8.40 -1.16 -4.77
CA ALA A 11 7.67 -2.38 -4.40
C ALA A 11 6.75 -2.82 -5.55
N LEU A 12 7.37 -3.29 -6.64
CA LEU A 12 6.68 -3.68 -7.87
C LEU A 12 6.22 -5.14 -7.78
N ALA A 13 4.92 -5.36 -7.96
CA ALA A 13 4.20 -6.60 -7.70
C ALA A 13 4.57 -7.30 -6.38
N LEU A 14 5.08 -6.61 -5.36
CA LEU A 14 5.59 -7.27 -4.15
C LEU A 14 4.48 -7.54 -3.12
N VAL A 15 3.57 -6.60 -2.94
CA VAL A 15 2.60 -6.60 -1.82
C VAL A 15 1.72 -7.85 -1.81
N HIS A 16 1.21 -8.27 -2.97
CA HIS A 16 0.34 -9.45 -3.08
C HIS A 16 1.06 -10.76 -2.71
N HIS A 17 2.38 -10.87 -2.92
CA HIS A 17 3.16 -12.02 -2.44
C HIS A 17 3.25 -12.05 -0.92
N LEU A 18 3.49 -10.90 -0.28
CA LEU A 18 3.56 -10.83 1.18
C LEU A 18 2.23 -11.19 1.82
N VAL A 19 1.12 -10.72 1.25
CA VAL A 19 -0.23 -11.03 1.75
C VAL A 19 -0.58 -12.50 1.53
N PHE A 20 -0.51 -12.99 0.29
CA PHE A 20 -1.02 -14.31 -0.06
C PHE A 20 -0.02 -15.46 0.08
N SER A 21 1.28 -15.21 0.07
CA SER A 21 2.29 -16.25 0.28
C SER A 21 2.79 -16.27 1.71
N CYS A 22 3.04 -15.09 2.29
CA CYS A 22 3.64 -14.95 3.62
C CYS A 22 2.63 -14.62 4.73
N CYS A 23 1.34 -14.48 4.42
CA CYS A 23 0.28 -14.16 5.39
C CYS A 23 0.56 -12.87 6.18
N VAL A 24 1.15 -11.86 5.55
CA VAL A 24 1.43 -10.57 6.20
C VAL A 24 0.28 -9.59 5.93
N PRO A 25 -0.37 -9.04 6.97
CA PRO A 25 -1.41 -8.01 6.80
C PRO A 25 -0.88 -6.73 6.15
N LEU A 26 -1.72 -6.10 5.32
CA LEU A 26 -1.40 -4.83 4.66
C LEU A 26 -0.92 -3.72 5.62
N PRO A 27 -1.48 -3.54 6.84
CA PRO A 27 -0.99 -2.52 7.78
C PRO A 27 0.48 -2.73 8.19
N LEU A 28 0.91 -3.98 8.42
CA LEU A 28 2.29 -4.29 8.78
C LEU A 28 3.25 -4.07 7.61
N ILE A 29 2.81 -4.38 6.39
CA ILE A 29 3.58 -4.11 5.17
C ILE A 29 3.77 -2.60 5.00
N ALA A 30 2.70 -1.82 5.18
CA ALA A 30 2.75 -0.36 5.06
C ALA A 30 3.68 0.28 6.12
N GLU A 31 3.55 -0.14 7.38
CA GLU A 31 4.44 0.29 8.47
C GLU A 31 5.91 -0.04 8.17
N TRP A 32 6.16 -1.24 7.65
CA TRP A 32 7.51 -1.65 7.28
C TRP A 32 8.09 -0.77 6.16
N PHE A 33 7.33 -0.49 5.10
CA PHE A 33 7.78 0.43 4.05
C PHE A 33 8.02 1.85 4.55
N ALA A 34 7.20 2.34 5.48
CA ALA A 34 7.32 3.68 6.06
C ALA A 34 8.68 3.87 6.77
N ARG A 35 9.25 2.79 7.32
CA ARG A 35 10.55 2.80 7.98
C ARG A 35 11.74 2.69 7.01
N LEU A 36 11.50 2.35 5.74
CA LEU A 36 12.57 2.09 4.76
C LEU A 36 12.98 3.33 3.97
N GLY A 37 12.04 4.24 3.66
CA GLY A 37 12.37 5.43 2.87
C GLY A 37 11.27 6.48 2.80
N ASN A 38 11.63 7.63 2.23
CA ASN A 38 10.79 8.83 2.19
C ASN A 38 9.70 8.78 1.10
N HIS A 39 9.97 8.08 0.00
CA HIS A 39 9.00 7.83 -1.07
C HIS A 39 8.87 6.34 -1.34
N LEU A 40 7.70 5.94 -1.80
CA LEU A 40 7.39 4.58 -2.21
C LEU A 40 6.68 4.60 -3.55
N VAL A 41 7.21 3.86 -4.52
CA VAL A 41 6.44 3.45 -5.70
C VAL A 41 6.01 2.02 -5.49
N VAL A 42 4.70 1.79 -5.43
CA VAL A 42 4.10 0.49 -5.12
C VAL A 42 3.09 0.10 -6.18
N GLU A 43 3.22 -1.12 -6.70
CA GLU A 43 2.29 -1.68 -7.68
C GLU A 43 1.26 -2.56 -6.96
N PHE A 44 0.02 -2.11 -6.95
CA PHE A 44 -1.13 -2.86 -6.47
C PHE A 44 -1.64 -3.80 -7.56
N ILE A 45 -1.73 -5.09 -7.22
CA ILE A 45 -2.25 -6.13 -8.09
C ILE A 45 -3.68 -6.46 -7.65
N PRO A 46 -4.72 -6.30 -8.50
CA PRO A 46 -6.10 -6.54 -8.09
C PRO A 46 -6.38 -8.04 -7.86
N PRO A 47 -7.40 -8.40 -7.06
CA PRO A 47 -7.77 -9.79 -6.84
C PRO A 47 -8.07 -10.58 -8.12
N THR A 48 -8.53 -9.90 -9.17
CA THR A 48 -8.83 -10.48 -10.49
C THR A 48 -7.58 -10.83 -11.32
N ASP A 49 -6.38 -10.42 -10.90
CA ASP A 49 -5.13 -10.72 -11.62
C ASP A 49 -4.80 -12.22 -11.60
N ALA A 50 -4.33 -12.74 -12.72
CA ALA A 50 -4.00 -14.16 -12.89
C ALA A 50 -2.97 -14.67 -11.86
N MET A 51 -2.03 -13.82 -11.43
CA MET A 51 -1.06 -14.18 -10.41
C MET A 51 -1.70 -14.30 -9.03
N VAL A 52 -2.62 -13.40 -8.66
CA VAL A 52 -3.37 -13.49 -7.41
C VAL A 52 -4.20 -14.77 -7.39
N GLN A 53 -4.94 -15.04 -8.46
CA GLN A 53 -5.73 -16.26 -8.63
C GLN A 53 -4.88 -17.53 -8.52
N ARG A 54 -3.63 -17.49 -9.01
CA ARG A 54 -2.67 -18.59 -8.84
C ARG A 54 -2.27 -18.78 -7.37
N LEU A 55 -1.99 -17.70 -6.64
CA LEU A 55 -1.53 -17.77 -5.25
C LEU A 55 -2.63 -18.27 -4.29
N ILE A 56 -3.89 -17.92 -4.55
CA ILE A 56 -5.02 -18.32 -3.68
C ILE A 56 -5.62 -19.68 -4.06
N ARG A 57 -5.25 -20.28 -5.19
CA ARG A 57 -5.86 -21.50 -5.75
C ARG A 57 -6.00 -22.66 -4.77
N ASN A 58 -5.00 -22.85 -3.91
CA ASN A 58 -4.95 -23.97 -2.96
C ASN A 58 -5.30 -23.54 -1.52
N ARG A 59 -5.77 -22.31 -1.33
CA ARG A 59 -6.23 -21.77 -0.05
C ARG A 59 -7.76 -21.85 -0.03
N GLY A 60 -8.32 -22.23 1.11
CA GLY A 60 -9.77 -22.11 1.32
C GLY A 60 -10.20 -20.64 1.39
N ASP A 61 -11.44 -20.37 1.78
CA ASP A 61 -12.02 -19.02 1.85
C ASP A 61 -11.36 -18.10 2.92
N GLU A 62 -10.41 -18.62 3.69
CA GLU A 62 -9.67 -17.85 4.69
C GLU A 62 -8.45 -17.14 4.06
N HIS A 63 -8.63 -15.85 3.74
CA HIS A 63 -7.54 -14.96 3.39
C HIS A 63 -7.62 -13.62 4.14
N LEU A 64 -6.46 -12.96 4.30
CA LEU A 64 -6.42 -11.61 4.83
C LEU A 64 -7.16 -10.63 3.91
N PRO A 65 -7.78 -9.56 4.45
CA PRO A 65 -8.43 -8.54 3.64
C PRO A 65 -7.48 -7.99 2.58
N TYR A 66 -7.85 -8.13 1.32
CA TYR A 66 -7.06 -7.66 0.19
C TYR A 66 -7.96 -7.14 -0.92
N ASN A 67 -8.17 -5.83 -0.92
CA ASN A 67 -8.82 -5.08 -1.98
C ASN A 67 -8.23 -3.67 -2.01
N LEU A 68 -8.65 -2.85 -2.98
CA LEU A 68 -8.10 -1.51 -3.15
C LEU A 68 -8.37 -0.60 -1.93
N ASP A 69 -9.53 -0.74 -1.28
CA ASP A 69 -9.89 0.07 -0.12
C ASP A 69 -9.05 -0.30 1.11
N ALA A 70 -8.86 -1.59 1.37
CA ALA A 70 -7.99 -2.09 2.43
C ALA A 70 -6.53 -1.66 2.21
N PHE A 71 -6.07 -1.69 0.95
CA PHE A 71 -4.76 -1.18 0.56
C PHE A 71 -4.63 0.32 0.85
N ARG A 72 -5.58 1.13 0.36
CA ARG A 72 -5.57 2.59 0.56
C ARG A 72 -5.65 2.98 2.03
N SER A 73 -6.50 2.31 2.80
CA SER A 73 -6.62 2.55 4.23
C SER A 73 -5.33 2.21 4.97
N SER A 74 -4.72 1.05 4.67
CA SER A 74 -3.49 0.60 5.32
C SER A 74 -2.28 1.47 4.97
N PHE A 75 -2.08 1.77 3.69
CA PHE A 75 -0.96 2.59 3.24
C PHE A 75 -1.18 4.08 3.56
N GLY A 76 -2.42 4.57 3.52
CA GLY A 76 -2.78 5.95 3.85
C GLY A 76 -2.53 6.36 5.30
N ALA A 77 -2.41 5.38 6.20
CA ALA A 77 -2.01 5.62 7.59
C ALA A 77 -0.57 6.16 7.69
N PHE A 78 0.30 5.82 6.72
CA PHE A 78 1.72 6.17 6.74
C PHE A 78 2.17 7.02 5.55
N PHE A 79 1.40 7.02 4.46
CA PHE A 79 1.76 7.69 3.21
C PHE A 79 0.64 8.58 2.69
N ASP A 80 1.02 9.69 2.06
CA ASP A 80 0.16 10.45 1.16
C ASP A 80 0.29 9.88 -0.25
N PHE A 81 -0.84 9.65 -0.93
CA PHE A 81 -0.86 9.22 -2.33
C PHE A 81 -0.68 10.45 -3.23
N VAL A 82 0.51 10.58 -3.84
CA VAL A 82 0.90 11.72 -4.67
C VAL A 82 0.39 11.58 -6.08
N ASP A 83 0.50 10.38 -6.65
CA ASP A 83 0.05 10.09 -8.02
C ASP A 83 -0.35 8.62 -8.16
N GLN A 84 -1.12 8.32 -9.20
CA GLN A 84 -1.51 6.96 -9.56
C GLN A 84 -1.64 6.78 -11.08
N VAL A 85 -1.22 5.62 -11.57
CA VAL A 85 -1.41 5.22 -12.97
C VAL A 85 -2.07 3.84 -13.00
N VAL A 86 -3.23 3.76 -13.65
CA VAL A 86 -3.89 2.48 -13.94
C VAL A 86 -3.30 1.93 -15.24
N LEU A 87 -2.75 0.73 -15.16
CA LEU A 87 -2.16 0.03 -16.30
C LEU A 87 -3.25 -0.69 -17.11
N ASN A 88 -2.93 -1.02 -18.36
CA ASN A 88 -3.85 -1.70 -19.28
C ASN A 88 -4.34 -3.08 -18.80
N ASN A 89 -3.67 -3.68 -17.83
CA ASN A 89 -4.01 -4.96 -17.21
C ASN A 89 -4.77 -4.81 -15.87
N GLY A 90 -5.22 -3.59 -15.53
CA GLY A 90 -5.97 -3.30 -14.31
C GLY A 90 -5.12 -3.18 -13.04
N ARG A 91 -3.81 -3.35 -13.12
CA ARG A 91 -2.88 -3.05 -12.02
C ARG A 91 -2.75 -1.54 -11.84
N ILE A 92 -2.38 -1.13 -10.63
CA ILE A 92 -2.27 0.29 -10.31
C ILE A 92 -0.89 0.56 -9.73
N LEU A 93 -0.15 1.46 -10.34
CA LEU A 93 1.09 1.98 -9.80
C LEU A 93 0.79 3.25 -8.99
N PHE A 94 1.19 3.27 -7.73
CA PHE A 94 1.06 4.44 -6.86
C PHE A 94 2.43 5.05 -6.61
N LEU A 95 2.50 6.38 -6.66
CA LEU A 95 3.57 7.15 -6.04
C LEU A 95 3.09 7.67 -4.70
N CYS A 96 3.80 7.31 -3.64
CA CYS A 96 3.48 7.61 -2.27
C CYS A 96 4.62 8.41 -1.62
N LYS A 97 4.27 9.38 -0.78
CA LYS A 97 5.23 10.14 0.05
C LYS A 97 4.96 9.84 1.51
N HIS A 98 6.00 9.55 2.28
CA HIS A 98 5.89 9.29 3.71
C HIS A 98 5.32 10.50 4.44
N ARG A 99 4.35 10.27 5.34
CA ARG A 99 3.74 11.30 6.17
C ARG A 99 4.68 11.63 7.31
N GLU A 100 5.10 12.88 7.41
CA GLU A 100 5.78 13.33 8.62
C GLU A 100 4.79 13.33 9.79
N ALA A 101 5.23 12.82 10.94
CA ALA A 101 4.47 12.85 12.19
C ALA A 101 4.33 14.32 12.66
N GLY A 102 3.35 15.02 12.11
CA GLY A 102 3.14 16.45 12.35
C GLY A 102 2.02 17.10 11.53
N SER A 103 1.54 16.49 10.45
CA SER A 103 0.38 16.99 9.70
C SER A 103 -0.89 16.21 10.07
N ALA A 104 -1.33 16.37 11.31
CA ALA A 104 -2.75 16.28 11.59
C ALA A 104 -3.36 17.55 11.00
N SER A 105 -3.90 17.46 9.78
CA SER A 105 -4.66 18.55 9.19
C SER A 105 -5.80 18.90 10.11
N ARG A 106 -5.66 20.02 10.81
CA ARG A 106 -6.73 20.77 11.46
C ARG A 106 -7.85 20.89 10.44
N VAL A 107 -8.90 20.07 10.60
CA VAL A 107 -10.19 20.29 9.95
C VAL A 107 -10.57 21.72 10.36
N ARG A 108 -10.48 22.66 9.41
CA ARG A 108 -11.06 23.97 9.61
C ARG A 108 -12.56 23.76 9.56
N GLU A 109 -13.18 23.66 10.74
CA GLU A 109 -14.58 24.00 10.93
C GLU A 109 -14.77 25.42 10.40
N THR A 110 -15.27 25.55 9.17
CA THR A 110 -15.95 26.76 8.73
C THR A 110 -17.32 26.77 9.39
N GLY A 111 -17.41 27.47 10.52
CA GLY A 111 -18.66 27.93 11.10
C GLY A 111 -18.99 29.35 10.65
N ALA A 112 -20.30 29.59 10.44
CA ALA A 112 -21.03 30.87 10.36
C ALA A 112 -20.69 31.78 9.16
N TRP A 113 -21.64 32.29 8.36
CA TRP A 113 -23.05 32.63 8.59
C TRP A 113 -23.92 32.28 7.37
#